data_AF-A0A6J3M0B0-F1
#
_entry.id   AF-A0A6J3M0B0-F1
#
_cell.length_a   1.000
_cell.length_b   1.000
_cell.length_c   1.000
_cell.angle_alpha   90.00
_cell.angle_beta   90.00
_cell.angle_gamma   90.00
#
_symmetry.space_group_name_H-M   'P 1'
#
loop_
_entity.id
_entity.type
_entity.pdbx_description
1 polymer ?
#
loop_
_entity_poly.entity_id
_entity_poly.type
_entity_poly.pdbx_seq_one_letter_code
_entity_poly.pdbx_strand_id
1 'polypeptide(L)'
;MSSLRRPQTVNSTNRWLTSEEYWQKLSTDLLRPGKYSAAMDRMRRLDAAGRIMETVEGDEPIRPCSWCSEHKLYCKVLRNPPVQSDIRCAHCHSSGVGACDAQHAAPIESVLPSGRHRDDSSPPTSELSTGDDVIETDPTRSIGSQISEAKSEHQAQPPQIVELSLDEFLAQVRTEVKEEIRRDNAVLIPALMEQIKGELCAEMQDQFRSMIGESHNEITSRL
;
A
#
# COMPACT_ATOMS: atom_id res chain seq x y z
N MET A 1 -8.33 -3.70 -8.35
CA MET A 1 -7.64 -2.39 -8.31
C MET A 1 -8.68 -1.30 -8.13
N SER A 2 -8.58 -0.48 -7.09
CA SER A 2 -9.53 0.61 -6.85
C SER A 2 -9.43 1.68 -7.95
N SER A 3 -10.56 2.11 -8.51
CA SER A 3 -10.59 3.21 -9.47
C SER A 3 -10.11 4.50 -8.79
N LEU A 4 -9.08 5.14 -9.34
CA LEU A 4 -8.62 6.44 -8.84
C LEU A 4 -9.70 7.48 -9.07
N ARG A 5 -10.06 8.24 -8.04
CA ARG A 5 -11.09 9.27 -8.13
C ARG A 5 -10.48 10.66 -8.00
N ARG A 6 -11.08 11.62 -8.70
CA ARG A 6 -10.82 13.03 -8.41
C ARG A 6 -11.41 13.35 -7.05
N PRO A 7 -10.68 14.01 -6.14
CA PRO A 7 -11.27 14.49 -4.91
C PRO A 7 -12.39 15.52 -5.19
N GLN A 8 -13.48 15.46 -4.42
CA GLN A 8 -14.75 16.16 -4.68
C GLN A 8 -15.08 17.28 -3.67
N THR A 9 -14.21 17.59 -2.71
CA THR A 9 -14.53 18.60 -1.67
C THR A 9 -15.10 19.90 -2.22
N VAL A 10 -16.17 20.35 -1.57
CA VAL A 10 -16.82 21.63 -1.83
C VAL A 10 -16.13 22.78 -1.07
N ASN A 11 -15.31 22.45 -0.05
CA ASN A 11 -14.65 23.45 0.75
C ASN A 11 -13.45 24.05 -0.01
N SER A 12 -13.63 25.25 -0.55
CA SER A 12 -12.60 26.01 -1.29
C SER A 12 -11.42 26.44 -0.42
N THR A 13 -11.53 26.41 0.92
CA THR A 13 -10.41 26.73 1.81
C THR A 13 -9.37 25.61 1.89
N ASN A 14 -9.66 24.45 1.32
CA ASN A 14 -8.80 23.26 1.39
C ASN A 14 -7.85 23.18 0.18
N ARG A 15 -6.57 23.54 0.37
CA ARG A 15 -5.56 23.60 -0.71
C ARG A 15 -5.09 22.26 -1.30
N TRP A 16 -5.59 21.12 -0.84
CA TRP A 16 -5.38 19.82 -1.51
C TRP A 16 -6.33 19.62 -2.71
N LEU A 17 -7.20 20.60 -2.99
CA LEU A 17 -8.04 20.68 -4.17
C LEU A 17 -7.22 20.53 -5.45
N THR A 18 -7.63 19.56 -6.27
CA THR A 18 -7.18 19.42 -7.64
C THR A 18 -8.25 20.00 -8.55
N SER A 19 -7.89 21.00 -9.36
CA SER A 19 -8.81 21.52 -10.37
C SER A 19 -9.20 20.43 -11.37
N GLU A 20 -10.40 20.52 -11.92
CA GLU A 20 -10.89 19.65 -13.01
C GLU A 20 -9.87 19.59 -14.16
N GLU A 21 -9.38 20.75 -14.57
CA GLU A 21 -8.38 20.90 -15.64
C GLU A 21 -7.08 20.16 -15.33
N TYR A 22 -6.58 20.26 -14.09
CA TYR A 22 -5.34 19.58 -13.71
C TYR A 22 -5.55 18.06 -13.66
N TRP A 23 -6.71 17.59 -13.18
CA TRP A 23 -7.05 16.16 -13.21
C TRP A 23 -7.16 15.61 -14.63
N GLN A 24 -7.83 16.35 -15.54
CA GLN A 24 -7.93 16.00 -16.95
C GLN A 24 -6.55 15.96 -17.63
N LYS A 25 -5.67 16.91 -17.28
CA LYS A 25 -4.28 16.90 -17.76
C LYS A 25 -3.54 15.64 -17.31
N LEU A 26 -3.64 15.25 -16.04
CA LEU A 26 -3.04 14.01 -15.54
C LEU A 26 -3.61 12.78 -16.26
N SER A 27 -4.93 12.75 -16.45
CA SER A 27 -5.62 11.68 -17.19
C SER A 27 -5.13 11.59 -18.64
N THR A 28 -4.87 12.72 -19.29
CA THR A 28 -4.29 12.78 -20.64
C THR A 28 -2.83 12.32 -20.65
N ASP A 29 -2.04 12.71 -19.65
CA ASP A 29 -0.64 12.30 -19.54
C ASP A 29 -0.48 10.80 -19.24
N LEU A 30 -1.50 10.11 -18.70
CA LEU A 30 -1.53 8.64 -18.62
C LEU A 30 -1.54 7.97 -20.00
N LEU A 31 -2.08 8.62 -21.03
CA LEU A 31 -2.12 8.06 -22.39
C LEU A 31 -0.79 8.27 -23.15
N ARG A 32 0.16 9.01 -22.56
CA ARG A 32 1.42 9.38 -23.21
C ARG A 32 2.58 8.52 -22.70
N PRO A 33 3.25 7.77 -23.59
CA PRO A 33 4.48 7.06 -23.24
C PRO A 33 5.51 8.02 -22.63
N GLY A 34 6.18 7.60 -21.55
CA GLY A 34 7.17 8.41 -20.82
C GLY A 34 6.60 9.34 -19.74
N LYS A 35 5.28 9.61 -19.72
CA LYS A 35 4.63 10.38 -18.65
C LYS A 35 3.74 9.55 -17.73
N TYR A 36 3.39 8.34 -18.15
CA TYR A 36 2.50 7.44 -17.42
C TYR A 36 2.83 7.33 -15.93
N SER A 37 4.08 6.95 -15.60
CA SER A 37 4.49 6.69 -14.21
C SER A 37 4.32 7.93 -13.33
N ALA A 38 4.81 9.08 -13.78
CA ALA A 38 4.70 10.34 -13.04
C ALA A 38 3.24 10.82 -12.90
N ALA A 39 2.42 10.65 -13.93
CA ALA A 39 1.00 11.00 -13.88
C ALA A 39 0.23 10.07 -12.92
N MET A 40 0.49 8.77 -12.98
CA MET A 40 -0.11 7.76 -12.11
C MET A 40 0.24 8.01 -10.64
N ASP A 41 1.52 8.27 -10.33
CA ASP A 41 1.97 8.60 -8.98
C ASP A 41 1.25 9.85 -8.43
N ARG A 42 1.15 10.91 -9.24
CA ARG A 42 0.41 12.13 -8.85
C ARG A 42 -1.06 11.84 -8.60
N MET A 43 -1.72 11.08 -9.47
CA MET A 43 -3.14 10.75 -9.29
C MET A 43 -3.37 9.90 -8.04
N ARG A 44 -2.47 8.97 -7.70
CA ARG A 44 -2.52 8.19 -6.44
C ARG A 44 -2.38 9.08 -5.21
N ARG A 45 -1.43 10.02 -5.24
CA ARG A 45 -1.23 10.97 -4.13
C ARG A 45 -2.44 11.86 -3.89
N LEU A 46 -3.10 12.30 -4.96
CA LEU A 46 -4.33 13.09 -4.91
C LEU A 46 -5.52 12.27 -4.42
N ASP A 47 -5.69 11.04 -4.90
CA ASP A 47 -6.75 10.12 -4.44
C ASP A 47 -6.64 9.89 -2.93
N ALA A 48 -5.44 9.57 -2.44
CA ALA A 48 -5.16 9.36 -1.03
C ALA A 48 -5.43 10.61 -0.19
N ALA A 49 -4.99 11.78 -0.63
CA ALA A 49 -5.29 13.05 0.03
C ALA A 49 -6.80 13.31 0.10
N GLY A 50 -7.53 13.01 -0.98
CA GLY A 50 -8.99 13.09 -1.02
C GLY A 50 -9.66 12.16 -0.02
N ARG A 51 -9.19 10.91 0.12
CA ARG A 51 -9.71 9.97 1.13
C ARG A 51 -9.51 10.49 2.55
N ILE A 52 -8.29 10.91 2.89
CA ILE A 52 -7.97 11.46 4.22
C ILE A 52 -8.88 12.65 4.55
N MET A 53 -9.32 13.43 3.58
CA MET A 53 -10.09 14.63 3.88
C MET A 53 -11.60 14.43 3.85
N GLU A 54 -12.08 13.54 2.98
CA GLU A 54 -13.50 13.42 2.64
C GLU A 54 -14.18 12.21 3.29
N THR A 55 -13.41 11.22 3.76
CA THR A 55 -13.96 10.00 4.36
C THR A 55 -13.63 9.90 5.84
N VAL A 56 -14.18 8.87 6.48
CA VAL A 56 -13.89 8.51 7.88
C VAL A 56 -12.48 7.93 8.08
N GLU A 57 -11.72 7.72 6.99
CA GLU A 57 -10.32 7.31 7.07
C GLU A 57 -9.43 8.41 7.62
N GLY A 58 -9.85 9.68 7.49
CA GLY A 58 -9.15 10.82 8.03
C GLY A 58 -9.46 11.12 9.49
N ASP A 59 -8.46 11.59 10.20
CA ASP A 59 -8.61 12.12 11.56
C ASP A 59 -7.88 13.44 11.77
N GLU A 60 -8.32 14.19 12.77
CA GLU A 60 -7.60 15.39 13.22
C GLU A 60 -6.34 14.96 14.00
N PRO A 61 -5.15 15.46 13.62
CA PRO A 61 -3.94 15.17 14.36
C PRO A 61 -3.98 15.87 15.73
N ILE A 62 -3.26 15.34 16.73
CA ILE A 62 -3.02 16.04 18.02
C ILE A 62 -2.45 17.43 17.73
N ARG A 63 -1.48 17.47 16.82
CA ARG A 63 -0.81 18.68 16.40
C ARG A 63 -0.79 18.75 14.88
N PRO A 64 -1.39 19.79 14.27
CA PRO A 64 -1.28 20.02 12.83
C PRO A 64 0.19 20.20 12.43
N CYS A 65 0.53 19.86 11.18
CA CYS A 65 1.88 20.11 10.68
C CYS A 65 2.19 21.62 10.67
N SER A 66 3.48 21.97 10.74
CA SER A 66 3.94 23.37 10.80
C SER A 66 3.38 24.20 9.63
N TRP A 67 3.40 23.63 8.41
CA TRP A 67 2.90 24.31 7.22
C TRP A 67 1.39 24.58 7.26
N CYS A 68 0.59 23.57 7.64
CA CYS A 68 -0.87 23.74 7.77
C CYS A 68 -1.20 24.76 8.87
N SER A 69 -0.44 24.75 9.97
CA SER A 69 -0.61 25.70 11.08
C SER A 69 -0.35 27.14 10.65
N GLU A 70 0.77 27.38 9.98
CA GLU A 70 1.16 28.71 9.48
C GLU A 70 0.12 29.29 8.51
N HIS A 71 -0.42 28.44 7.65
CA HIS A 71 -1.39 28.85 6.63
C HIS A 71 -2.85 28.81 7.09
N LYS A 72 -3.10 28.45 8.37
CA LYS A 72 -4.45 28.29 8.94
C LYS A 72 -5.33 27.34 8.13
N LEU A 73 -4.73 26.24 7.67
CA LEU A 73 -5.40 25.22 6.87
C LEU A 73 -5.81 24.05 7.74
N TYR A 74 -6.91 23.41 7.36
CA TYR A 74 -7.37 22.21 8.03
C TYR A 74 -6.42 21.04 7.75
N CYS A 75 -5.88 20.45 8.82
CA CYS A 75 -4.91 19.38 8.78
C CYS A 75 -5.59 18.07 9.17
N LYS A 76 -5.64 17.10 8.26
CA LYS A 76 -6.05 15.73 8.59
C LYS A 76 -4.98 14.74 8.17
N VAL A 77 -4.84 13.68 8.95
CA VAL A 77 -3.94 12.54 8.75
C VAL A 77 -4.76 11.26 8.62
N LEU A 78 -4.16 10.19 8.08
CA LEU A 78 -4.81 8.89 8.00
C LEU A 78 -4.91 8.27 9.41
N ARG A 79 -6.10 7.85 9.84
CA ARG A 79 -6.40 7.36 11.21
C ARG A 79 -5.56 6.15 11.62
N ASN A 80 -5.34 5.22 10.69
CA ASN A 80 -4.62 3.97 10.94
C ASN A 80 -3.60 3.80 9.81
N PRO A 81 -2.49 4.55 9.84
CA PRO A 81 -1.48 4.43 8.81
C PRO A 81 -0.83 3.04 8.91
N PRO A 82 -0.56 2.37 7.78
CA PRO A 82 0.05 1.05 7.79
C PRO A 82 1.45 1.06 8.40
N VAL A 83 2.15 2.18 8.29
CA VAL A 83 3.48 2.41 8.87
C VAL A 83 3.49 3.76 9.59
N GLN A 84 4.08 3.82 10.78
CA GLN A 84 4.10 5.05 11.58
C GLN A 84 4.92 6.18 10.94
N SER A 85 5.95 5.84 10.15
CA SER A 85 6.70 6.82 9.34
C SER A 85 5.89 7.41 8.18
N ASP A 86 4.73 6.83 7.85
CA ASP A 86 3.84 7.30 6.80
C ASP A 86 2.77 8.28 7.30
N ILE A 87 2.86 8.73 8.56
CA ILE A 87 1.98 9.78 9.09
C ILE A 87 2.27 11.09 8.35
N ARG A 88 1.46 11.34 7.33
CA ARG A 88 1.49 12.56 6.52
C ARG A 88 0.08 13.12 6.44
N CYS A 89 -0.03 14.43 6.59
CA CYS A 89 -1.31 15.09 6.38
C CYS A 89 -1.69 15.07 4.89
N ALA A 90 -2.98 15.23 4.58
CA ALA A 90 -3.48 15.20 3.21
C ALA A 90 -2.72 16.17 2.27
N HIS A 91 -2.38 17.37 2.75
CA HIS A 91 -1.60 18.32 1.98
C HIS A 91 -0.18 17.79 1.67
N CYS A 92 0.58 17.41 2.70
CA CYS A 92 1.94 16.89 2.52
C CYS A 92 1.96 15.64 1.63
N HIS A 93 0.94 14.78 1.76
CA HIS A 93 0.75 13.61 0.91
C HIS A 93 0.52 14.01 -0.56
N SER A 94 -0.39 14.96 -0.83
CA SER A 94 -0.66 15.46 -2.19
C SER A 94 0.55 16.13 -2.83
N SER A 95 1.30 16.92 -2.05
CA SER A 95 2.48 17.66 -2.51
C SER A 95 3.71 16.76 -2.69
N GLY A 96 3.71 15.55 -2.12
CA GLY A 96 4.87 14.65 -2.11
C GLY A 96 6.03 15.16 -1.26
N VAL A 97 5.73 15.94 -0.22
CA VAL A 97 6.75 16.41 0.72
C VAL A 97 6.99 15.32 1.77
N GLY A 98 8.25 14.93 1.96
CA GLY A 98 8.62 13.82 2.86
C GLY A 98 8.55 14.18 4.35
N ALA A 99 8.73 15.45 4.71
CA ALA A 99 8.86 15.89 6.11
C ALA A 99 7.53 16.44 6.67
N CYS A 100 6.52 15.59 6.83
CA CYS A 100 5.31 16.00 7.59
C CYS A 100 5.56 15.81 9.09
N ASP A 101 5.37 16.87 9.88
CA ASP A 101 5.53 16.87 11.34
C ASP A 101 4.19 16.85 12.10
N ALA A 102 3.12 16.45 11.42
CA ALA A 102 1.82 16.22 12.03
C ALA A 102 1.90 15.04 13.02
N GLN A 103 1.36 15.22 14.22
CA GLN A 103 1.36 14.17 15.25
C GLN A 103 0.02 13.47 15.27
N HIS A 104 0.01 12.16 15.00
CA HIS A 104 -1.19 11.35 15.08
C HIS A 104 -1.62 11.21 16.55
N ALA A 105 -2.92 11.25 16.82
CA ALA A 105 -3.43 10.80 18.12
C ALA A 105 -2.99 9.34 18.30
N ALA A 106 -2.13 9.05 19.27
CA ALA A 106 -1.78 7.67 19.56
C ALA A 106 -3.10 6.87 19.60
N PRO A 107 -3.21 5.73 18.89
CA PRO A 107 -4.40 4.92 19.00
C PRO A 107 -4.67 4.76 20.48
N ILE A 108 -5.90 5.03 20.91
CA ILE A 108 -6.31 4.84 22.29
C ILE A 108 -6.21 3.34 22.52
N GLU A 109 -5.00 2.87 22.84
CA GLU A 109 -4.80 1.58 23.45
C GLU A 109 -5.67 1.64 24.68
N SER A 110 -6.71 0.81 24.68
CA SER A 110 -7.60 0.58 25.80
C SER A 110 -6.74 0.47 27.04
N VAL A 111 -6.75 1.54 27.85
CA VAL A 111 -5.91 1.72 29.02
C VAL A 111 -6.25 0.61 30.00
N LEU A 112 -5.47 -0.47 29.97
CA LEU A 112 -5.26 -1.30 31.14
C LEU A 112 -4.13 -0.64 31.93
N PRO A 113 -4.34 -0.33 33.22
CA PRO A 113 -3.38 0.41 34.02
C PRO A 113 -2.21 -0.51 34.39
N SER A 114 -1.21 -0.62 33.52
CA SER A 114 0.09 -1.17 33.87
C SER A 114 0.94 -0.08 34.50
N GLY A 115 0.72 0.14 35.79
CA GLY A 115 1.67 0.85 36.61
C GLY A 115 3.00 0.09 36.65
N ARG A 116 4.09 0.77 36.26
CA ARG A 116 5.42 0.66 36.87
C ARG A 116 6.32 1.77 36.33
N HIS A 117 6.61 2.71 37.22
CA HIS A 117 7.80 3.56 37.19
C HIS A 117 9.06 2.74 36.92
N ARG A 118 9.89 3.20 35.98
CA ARG A 118 11.34 3.31 36.18
C ARG A 118 11.87 4.49 35.40
N ASP A 119 12.42 5.45 36.15
CA ASP A 119 13.44 6.37 35.69
C ASP A 119 14.63 5.57 35.17
N ASP A 120 15.12 5.86 33.96
CA ASP A 120 16.55 6.09 33.79
C ASP A 120 16.86 6.90 32.54
N SER A 121 17.82 7.79 32.70
CA SER A 121 18.23 8.81 31.75
C SER A 121 19.37 8.28 30.90
N SER A 122 19.34 8.45 29.56
CA SER A 122 20.55 8.64 28.75
C SER A 122 20.26 9.18 27.33
N PRO A 123 21.18 9.97 26.73
CA PRO A 123 21.00 10.70 25.47
C PRO A 123 21.48 9.92 24.23
N PRO A 124 21.21 10.42 23.01
CA PRO A 124 21.34 9.67 21.77
C PRO A 124 22.75 9.74 21.17
N THR A 125 23.21 8.64 20.56
CA THR A 125 24.35 8.63 19.65
C THR A 125 23.87 8.56 18.21
N SER A 126 24.20 9.61 17.47
CA SER A 126 24.10 9.72 16.01
C SER A 126 25.14 8.81 15.34
N GLU A 127 24.73 7.96 14.41
CA GLU A 127 25.62 7.51 13.33
C GLU A 127 24.88 7.49 11.99
N LEU A 128 25.45 8.25 11.05
CA LEU A 128 25.20 8.18 9.62
C LEU A 128 25.58 6.78 9.12
N SER A 129 24.74 6.20 8.26
CA SER A 129 25.24 5.22 7.30
C SER A 129 24.58 5.42 5.95
N THR A 130 25.40 5.88 5.01
CA THR A 130 25.12 6.05 3.59
C THR A 130 25.41 4.73 2.91
N GLY A 131 24.40 4.12 2.30
CA GLY A 131 24.54 2.91 1.49
C GLY A 131 23.71 3.04 0.23
N ASP A 132 24.33 3.58 -0.82
CA ASP A 132 23.83 3.54 -2.20
C ASP A 132 24.14 2.16 -2.77
N ASP A 133 23.13 1.28 -2.87
CA ASP A 133 23.23 0.06 -3.67
C ASP A 133 22.39 0.20 -4.95
N VAL A 134 23.12 0.34 -6.05
CA VAL A 134 22.64 0.35 -7.42
C VAL A 134 22.29 -1.10 -7.80
N ILE A 135 21.00 -1.43 -7.86
CA ILE A 135 20.53 -2.69 -8.42
C ILE A 135 20.39 -2.53 -9.94
N GLU A 136 21.33 -3.11 -10.65
CA GLU A 136 21.34 -3.29 -12.10
C GLU A 136 20.27 -4.35 -12.47
N THR A 137 19.16 -3.92 -13.05
CA THR A 137 18.12 -4.84 -13.54
C THR A 137 18.41 -5.26 -14.97
N ASP A 138 18.74 -6.54 -15.11
CA ASP A 138 18.93 -7.29 -16.36
C ASP A 138 17.57 -7.51 -17.08
N PRO A 139 17.37 -7.09 -18.34
CA PRO A 139 16.11 -7.33 -19.04
C PRO A 139 16.33 -8.22 -20.27
N THR A 140 16.23 -9.55 -20.15
CA THR A 140 15.74 -10.38 -21.27
C THR A 140 15.49 -11.82 -20.87
N ARG A 141 14.22 -12.20 -20.71
CA ARG A 141 13.81 -13.58 -20.93
C ARG A 141 12.57 -13.64 -21.82
N SER A 142 12.86 -13.88 -23.09
CA SER A 142 11.90 -14.23 -24.14
C SER A 142 11.21 -15.53 -23.76
N ILE A 143 9.90 -15.48 -23.50
CA ILE A 143 9.04 -16.65 -23.37
C ILE A 143 8.26 -16.77 -24.68
N GLY A 144 8.83 -17.54 -25.60
CA GLY A 144 8.09 -18.06 -26.75
C GLY A 144 7.22 -19.23 -26.29
N SER A 145 5.92 -18.97 -26.07
CA SER A 145 4.92 -20.03 -25.96
C SER A 145 4.31 -20.26 -27.34
N GLN A 146 4.75 -21.35 -27.95
CA GLN A 146 4.04 -21.99 -29.07
C GLN A 146 2.72 -22.54 -28.54
N ILE A 147 1.61 -21.95 -28.95
CA ILE A 147 0.28 -22.53 -28.76
C ILE A 147 -0.07 -23.24 -30.06
N SER A 148 -0.07 -24.56 -30.00
CA SER A 148 -0.52 -25.45 -31.05
C SER A 148 -2.04 -25.30 -31.20
N GLU A 149 -2.49 -24.77 -32.34
CA GLU A 149 -3.89 -24.72 -32.72
C GLU A 149 -4.42 -26.15 -33.00
N ALA A 150 -5.14 -26.71 -32.04
CA ALA A 150 -6.01 -27.85 -32.28
C ALA A 150 -7.30 -27.34 -32.97
N LYS A 151 -7.36 -27.52 -34.30
CA LYS A 151 -8.60 -27.34 -35.09
C LYS A 151 -9.65 -28.36 -34.61
N SER A 152 -10.57 -27.90 -33.77
CA SER A 152 -11.83 -28.61 -33.50
C SER A 152 -12.90 -28.05 -34.42
N GLU A 153 -13.24 -28.79 -35.47
CA GLU A 153 -14.40 -28.54 -36.31
C GLU A 153 -15.65 -28.92 -35.52
N HIS A 154 -16.14 -27.98 -34.71
CA HIS A 154 -17.50 -28.03 -34.18
C HIS A 154 -18.33 -27.00 -34.93
N GLN A 155 -19.36 -27.50 -35.58
CA GLN A 155 -20.37 -26.76 -36.32
C GLN A 155 -21.11 -25.85 -35.32
N ALA A 156 -20.56 -24.66 -35.09
CA ALA A 156 -21.09 -23.70 -34.13
C ALA A 156 -22.43 -23.18 -34.64
N GLN A 157 -23.51 -23.57 -33.95
CA GLN A 157 -24.75 -22.82 -34.03
C GLN A 157 -24.44 -21.35 -33.71
N PRO A 158 -24.94 -20.39 -34.51
CA PRO A 158 -24.71 -18.99 -34.26
C PRO A 158 -25.14 -18.66 -32.82
N PRO A 159 -24.29 -17.99 -32.02
CA PRO A 159 -24.58 -17.69 -30.63
C PRO A 159 -25.89 -16.90 -30.59
N GLN A 160 -26.91 -17.48 -29.95
CA GLN A 160 -28.14 -16.75 -29.68
C GLN A 160 -27.78 -15.60 -28.74
N ILE A 161 -27.86 -14.38 -29.26
CA ILE A 161 -27.67 -13.16 -28.47
C ILE A 161 -28.91 -13.06 -27.59
N VAL A 162 -28.78 -13.53 -26.34
CA VAL A 162 -29.80 -13.31 -25.32
C VAL A 162 -29.65 -11.87 -24.84
N GLU A 163 -30.61 -11.01 -25.17
CA GLU A 163 -30.69 -9.67 -24.59
C GLU A 163 -31.03 -9.79 -23.11
N LEU A 164 -30.01 -9.67 -22.26
CA LEU A 164 -30.18 -9.57 -20.82
C LEU A 164 -30.63 -8.15 -20.45
N SER A 165 -31.50 -8.04 -19.46
CA SER A 165 -31.74 -6.75 -18.82
C SER A 165 -30.47 -6.24 -18.13
N LEU A 166 -30.37 -4.93 -17.91
CA LEU A 166 -29.21 -4.32 -17.25
C LEU A 166 -28.94 -4.93 -15.87
N ASP A 167 -30.00 -5.23 -15.11
CA ASP A 167 -29.88 -5.81 -13.77
C ASP A 167 -29.36 -7.26 -13.81
N GLU A 168 -29.81 -8.07 -14.78
CA GLU A 168 -29.32 -9.43 -14.99
C GLU A 168 -27.85 -9.43 -15.43
N PHE A 169 -27.47 -8.51 -16.31
CA PHE A 169 -26.08 -8.34 -16.71
C PHE A 169 -25.19 -7.97 -15.51
N LEU A 170 -25.60 -7.01 -14.69
CA LEU A 170 -24.85 -6.62 -13.49
C LEU A 170 -24.75 -7.77 -12.48
N ALA A 171 -25.81 -8.56 -12.32
CA ALA A 171 -25.80 -9.75 -11.47
C ALA A 171 -24.83 -10.82 -11.99
N GLN A 172 -24.79 -11.03 -13.31
CA GLN A 172 -23.86 -11.95 -13.96
C GLN A 172 -22.41 -11.51 -13.76
N VAL A 173 -22.08 -10.25 -14.06
CA VAL A 173 -20.72 -9.72 -13.88
C VAL A 173 -20.27 -9.83 -12.42
N ARG A 174 -21.13 -9.52 -11.45
CA ARG A 174 -20.79 -9.69 -10.02
C ARG A 174 -20.51 -11.15 -9.68
N THR A 175 -21.26 -12.08 -10.24
CA THR A 175 -21.08 -13.52 -10.01
C THR A 175 -19.77 -14.00 -10.61
N GLU A 176 -19.47 -13.61 -11.85
CA GLU A 176 -18.22 -13.95 -12.53
C GLU A 176 -17.00 -13.43 -11.79
N VAL A 177 -17.01 -12.15 -11.40
CA VAL A 177 -15.93 -11.54 -10.61
C VAL A 177 -15.76 -12.25 -9.27
N LYS A 178 -16.85 -12.63 -8.59
CA LYS A 178 -16.80 -13.34 -7.32
C LYS A 178 -16.18 -14.73 -7.48
N GLU A 179 -16.53 -15.46 -8.54
CA GLU A 179 -15.96 -16.78 -8.81
C GLU A 179 -14.50 -16.70 -9.27
N GLU A 180 -14.10 -15.65 -9.99
CA GLU A 180 -12.71 -15.38 -10.32
C GLU A 180 -11.87 -15.13 -9.07
N ILE A 181 -12.32 -14.23 -8.18
CA ILE A 181 -11.66 -13.98 -6.89
C ILE A 181 -11.57 -15.27 -6.07
N ARG A 182 -12.64 -16.07 -6.06
CA ARG A 182 -12.66 -17.35 -5.34
C ARG A 182 -11.62 -18.33 -5.90
N ARG A 183 -11.50 -18.40 -7.22
CA ARG A 183 -10.53 -19.26 -7.92
C ARG A 183 -9.10 -18.84 -7.62
N ASP A 184 -8.81 -17.54 -7.69
CA ASP A 184 -7.48 -17.00 -7.40
C ASP A 184 -7.10 -17.25 -5.94
N ASN A 185 -8.02 -16.99 -5.00
CA ASN A 185 -7.78 -17.25 -3.59
C ASN A 185 -7.53 -18.73 -3.29
N ALA A 186 -8.22 -19.64 -4.00
CA ALA A 186 -8.03 -21.08 -3.83
C ALA A 186 -6.61 -21.54 -4.23
N VAL A 187 -5.93 -20.80 -5.11
CA VAL A 187 -4.56 -21.08 -5.55
C VAL A 187 -3.53 -20.31 -4.71
N LEU A 188 -3.77 -19.02 -4.48
CA LEU A 188 -2.79 -18.12 -3.84
C LEU A 188 -2.67 -18.36 -2.34
N ILE A 189 -3.78 -18.59 -1.62
CA ILE A 189 -3.72 -18.73 -0.16
C ILE A 189 -2.88 -19.95 0.26
N PRO A 190 -3.08 -21.16 -0.30
CA PRO A 190 -2.24 -22.31 0.05
C PRO A 190 -0.75 -22.09 -0.28
N ALA A 191 -0.45 -21.45 -1.42
CA ALA A 191 0.92 -21.17 -1.81
C ALA A 191 1.62 -20.21 -0.83
N LEU A 192 0.94 -19.13 -0.43
CA LEU A 192 1.44 -18.20 0.59
C LEU A 192 1.61 -18.87 1.95
N MET A 193 0.68 -19.73 2.36
CA MET A 193 0.78 -20.47 3.61
C MET A 193 1.99 -21.38 3.65
N GLU A 194 2.29 -22.10 2.56
CA GLU A 194 3.45 -22.98 2.50
C GLU A 194 4.76 -22.16 2.48
N GLN A 195 4.77 -21.00 1.84
CA GLN A 195 5.91 -20.08 1.87
C GLN A 195 6.19 -19.58 3.30
N ILE A 196 5.17 -19.05 3.99
CA ILE A 196 5.31 -18.54 5.37
C ILE A 196 5.81 -19.65 6.30
N LYS A 197 5.27 -20.86 6.16
CA LYS A 197 5.70 -22.02 6.93
C LYS A 197 7.16 -22.38 6.64
N GLY A 198 7.59 -22.29 5.38
CA GLY A 198 8.98 -22.51 4.98
C GLY A 198 9.93 -21.50 5.62
N GLU A 199 9.60 -20.21 5.54
CA GLU A 199 10.38 -19.11 6.13
C GLU A 199 10.48 -19.25 7.65
N LEU A 200 9.36 -19.51 8.33
CA LEU A 200 9.33 -19.71 9.78
C LEU A 200 10.16 -20.93 10.22
N CYS A 201 10.06 -22.04 9.49
CA CYS A 201 10.86 -23.24 9.77
C CYS A 201 12.36 -22.96 9.60
N ALA A 202 12.76 -22.21 8.57
CA ALA A 202 14.15 -21.84 8.35
C ALA A 202 14.67 -20.95 9.50
N GLU A 203 13.91 -19.93 9.89
CA GLU A 203 14.26 -19.03 10.98
C GLU A 203 14.43 -19.79 12.31
N MET A 204 13.48 -20.68 12.64
CA MET A 204 13.59 -21.50 13.85
C MET A 204 14.83 -22.42 13.83
N GLN A 205 15.14 -23.02 12.67
CA GLN A 205 16.34 -23.86 12.54
C GLN A 205 17.63 -23.06 12.75
N ASP A 206 17.69 -21.84 12.23
CA ASP A 206 18.85 -20.97 12.39
C ASP A 206 19.02 -20.53 13.86
N GLN A 207 17.93 -20.20 14.55
CA GLN A 207 17.96 -19.91 15.99
C GLN A 207 18.48 -21.10 16.80
N PHE A 208 17.98 -22.31 16.52
CA PHE A 208 18.46 -23.52 17.22
C PHE A 208 19.94 -23.80 16.95
N ARG A 209 20.42 -23.63 15.71
CA ARG A 209 21.84 -23.79 15.38
C ARG A 209 22.71 -22.78 16.13
N SER A 210 22.27 -21.52 16.20
CA SER A 210 22.98 -20.47 16.93
C SER A 210 23.09 -20.81 18.42
N MET A 211 21.98 -21.22 19.05
CA MET A 211 21.98 -21.61 20.47
C MET A 211 22.90 -22.80 20.76
N ILE A 212 22.90 -23.82 19.90
CA ILE A 212 23.79 -24.97 20.04
C ILE A 212 25.26 -24.55 19.90
N GLY A 213 25.57 -23.67 18.95
CA GLY A 213 26.91 -23.14 18.73
C GLY A 213 27.44 -22.34 19.93
N GLU A 214 26.59 -21.49 20.52
CA GLU A 214 26.93 -20.71 21.73
C GLU A 214 27.19 -21.63 22.93
N SER A 215 26.32 -22.62 23.16
CA SER A 215 26.49 -23.57 24.26
C SER A 215 27.77 -24.40 24.12
N HIS A 216 28.12 -24.83 22.90
CA HIS A 216 29.36 -25.57 22.64
C HIS A 216 30.61 -24.71 22.90
N ASN A 217 30.58 -23.44 22.50
CA ASN A 217 31.67 -22.49 22.75
C ASN A 217 31.84 -22.23 24.26
N GLU A 218 30.73 -22.10 25.00
CA GLU A 218 30.76 -21.91 26.45
C GLU A 218 31.38 -23.13 27.16
N ILE A 219 30.99 -24.35 26.80
CA ILE A 219 31.58 -25.58 27.37
C ILE A 219 33.07 -25.68 27.06
N THR A 220 33.46 -25.40 25.81
CA THR A 220 34.88 -25.47 25.38
C THR A 220 35.74 -24.44 26.11
N SER A 221 35.20 -23.26 26.43
CA SER A 221 35.93 -22.21 27.16
C SER A 221 36.22 -22.53 28.64
N ARG A 222 35.51 -23.51 29.21
CA ARG A 222 35.62 -23.91 30.62
C ARG A 222 36.55 -25.10 30.84
N LEU A 223 37.00 -25.77 29.78
CA LEU A 223 37.93 -26.90 29.81
C LEU A 223 39.37 -26.41 29.56
#